data_AF-A0A434CM27-F1
#
_entry.id   AF-A0A434CM27-F1
#
_cell.length_a   1.000
_cell.length_b   1.000
_cell.length_c   1.000
_cell.angle_alpha   90.00
_cell.angle_beta   90.00
_cell.angle_gamma   90.00
#
_symmetry.space_group_name_H-M   'P 1'
#
loop_
_entity.id
_entity.type
_entity.pdbx_description
1 polymer ?
#
loop_
_entity_poly.entity_id
_entity_poly.type
_entity_poly.pdbx_seq_one_letter_code
_entity_poly.pdbx_strand_id
1 'polypeptide(L)'
;MRILVLFAVSLLAEFTTSLAAHAGDVAELEILGFTGDGGAFAFEEYGVQDGSGFPYANRYYINTADDSFLKGTPIRVRLDDENATLEAARVAARQKGEAIIKQAELTANRGITAGFNPVTELSADPF
;
A
#
# COMPACT_ATOMS: atom_id res chain seq x y z
N MET A 1 -26.56 -24.53 42.11
CA MET A 1 -25.44 -25.09 41.30
C MET A 1 -25.68 -25.04 39.79
N ARG A 2 -26.77 -25.61 39.24
CA ARG A 2 -27.06 -25.56 37.78
C ARG A 2 -27.06 -24.16 37.16
N ILE A 3 -27.67 -23.17 37.81
CA ILE A 3 -27.71 -21.77 37.33
C ILE A 3 -26.31 -21.14 37.32
N LEU A 4 -25.47 -21.42 38.32
CA LEU A 4 -24.10 -20.92 38.38
C LEU A 4 -23.21 -21.54 37.30
N VAL A 5 -23.41 -22.82 37.01
CA VAL A 5 -22.71 -23.54 35.93
C VAL A 5 -23.15 -23.00 34.56
N LEU A 6 -24.44 -22.73 34.37
CA LEU A 6 -24.94 -22.12 33.13
C LEU A 6 -24.37 -20.71 32.92
N PHE A 7 -24.32 -19.88 33.96
CA PHE A 7 -23.68 -18.56 33.91
C PHE A 7 -22.18 -18.67 33.58
N ALA A 8 -21.45 -19.61 34.19
CA ALA A 8 -20.03 -19.80 33.92
C ALA A 8 -19.78 -20.28 32.48
N VAL A 9 -20.64 -21.14 31.93
CA VAL A 9 -20.55 -21.59 30.52
C VAL A 9 -20.87 -20.46 29.54
N SER A 10 -21.87 -19.62 29.83
CA SER A 10 -22.17 -18.44 29.02
C SER A 10 -21.01 -17.44 29.01
N LEU A 11 -20.40 -17.17 30.16
CA LEU A 11 -19.25 -16.26 30.27
C LEU A 11 -18.01 -16.80 29.52
N LEU A 12 -17.81 -18.13 29.51
CA LEU A 12 -16.70 -18.77 28.81
C LEU A 12 -16.89 -18.74 27.29
N ALA A 13 -18.13 -18.76 26.80
CA ALA A 13 -18.43 -18.70 25.37
C ALA A 13 -18.12 -17.30 24.77
N GLU A 14 -18.33 -16.23 25.53
CA GLU A 14 -18.06 -14.84 25.11
C GLU A 14 -16.57 -14.55 24.90
N PHE A 15 -15.67 -15.29 25.57
CA PHE A 15 -14.21 -15.12 25.41
C PHE A 15 -13.62 -15.82 24.17
N THR A 16 -14.40 -16.62 23.43
CA THR A 16 -13.87 -17.46 22.35
C THR A 16 -14.03 -16.87 20.94
N THR A 17 -14.68 -15.72 20.78
CA THR A 17 -15.07 -15.20 19.45
C THR A 17 -14.31 -13.96 18.99
N SER A 18 -13.20 -13.56 19.62
CA SER A 18 -12.32 -12.53 19.07
C SER A 18 -11.35 -13.13 18.03
N LEU A 19 -11.87 -13.74 16.97
CA LEU A 19 -11.07 -13.91 15.76
C LEU A 19 -10.74 -12.49 15.28
N ALA A 20 -9.45 -12.17 15.20
CA ALA A 20 -9.00 -10.91 14.65
C ALA A 20 -9.59 -10.79 13.23
N ALA A 21 -10.57 -9.90 13.07
CA ALA A 21 -11.04 -9.53 11.75
C ALA A 21 -9.90 -8.75 11.10
N HIS A 22 -9.22 -9.37 10.13
CA HIS A 22 -8.33 -8.64 9.26
C HIS A 22 -9.22 -7.78 8.35
N ALA A 23 -9.08 -6.46 8.45
CA ALA A 23 -9.65 -5.57 7.45
C ALA A 23 -9.07 -5.94 6.08
N GLY A 24 -9.87 -5.81 5.03
CA GLY A 24 -9.38 -6.02 3.66
C GLY A 24 -8.20 -5.08 3.35
N ASP A 25 -7.35 -5.49 2.42
CA ASP A 25 -6.18 -4.70 2.02
C ASP A 25 -6.60 -3.36 1.41
N VAL A 26 -6.00 -2.28 1.92
CA VAL A 26 -6.05 -0.95 1.32
C VAL A 26 -4.62 -0.63 0.92
N ALA A 27 -4.40 -0.46 -0.38
CA ALA A 27 -3.09 -0.13 -0.90
C ALA A 27 -2.56 1.19 -0.31
N GLU A 28 -1.31 1.18 0.15
CA GLU A 28 -0.61 2.35 0.65
C GLU A 28 0.06 3.10 -0.51
N LEU A 29 0.02 4.44 -0.45
CA LEU A 29 0.62 5.34 -1.44
C LEU A 29 1.94 5.90 -0.91
N GLU A 30 3.02 5.76 -1.67
CA GLU A 30 4.28 6.49 -1.46
C GLU A 30 4.61 7.38 -2.65
N ILE A 31 4.77 8.68 -2.41
CA ILE A 31 5.23 9.62 -3.42
C ILE A 31 6.75 9.50 -3.56
N LEU A 32 7.22 9.07 -4.73
CA LEU A 32 8.65 8.92 -4.99
C LEU A 32 9.27 10.26 -5.40
N GLY A 33 8.59 11.01 -6.25
CA GLY A 33 9.00 12.37 -6.66
C GLY A 33 8.88 12.63 -8.16
N PHE A 34 9.56 13.67 -8.61
CA PHE A 34 9.62 14.11 -10.00
C PHE A 34 11.02 13.90 -10.60
N THR A 35 11.16 14.01 -11.92
CA THR A 35 12.45 14.30 -12.55
C THR A 35 12.87 15.74 -12.25
N GLY A 36 14.16 16.05 -12.38
CA GLY A 36 14.67 17.39 -12.08
C GLY A 36 14.05 18.52 -12.92
N ASP A 37 13.57 18.20 -14.11
CA ASP A 37 12.84 19.10 -15.01
C ASP A 37 11.31 19.04 -14.86
N GLY A 38 10.79 18.18 -13.99
CA GLY A 38 9.36 17.96 -13.78
C GLY A 38 8.65 17.24 -14.93
N GLY A 39 9.36 16.74 -15.94
CA GLY A 39 8.78 16.05 -17.10
C GLY A 39 8.14 14.69 -16.77
N ALA A 40 8.52 14.07 -15.65
CA ALA A 40 7.85 12.88 -15.14
C ALA A 40 7.59 12.93 -13.64
N PHE A 41 6.51 12.30 -13.21
CA PHE A 41 6.12 12.09 -11.82
C PHE A 41 6.06 10.60 -11.53
N ALA A 42 6.58 10.18 -10.38
CA ALA A 42 6.58 8.78 -9.97
C ALA A 42 6.01 8.59 -8.56
N PHE A 43 5.25 7.51 -8.42
CA PHE A 43 4.71 7.06 -7.14
C PHE A 43 4.68 5.53 -7.07
N GLU A 44 4.60 5.02 -5.85
CA GLU A 44 4.49 3.61 -5.52
C GLU A 44 3.16 3.34 -4.81
N GLU A 45 2.53 2.23 -5.17
CA GLU A 45 1.36 1.66 -4.52
C GLU A 45 1.77 0.29 -3.98
N TYR A 46 1.55 -0.02 -2.72
CA TYR A 46 1.99 -1.29 -2.14
C TYR A 46 1.06 -1.77 -1.03
N GLY A 47 1.08 -3.07 -0.76
CA GLY A 47 0.18 -3.69 0.22
C GLY A 47 0.35 -5.20 0.27
N VAL A 48 -0.59 -5.86 0.93
CA VAL A 48 -0.61 -7.33 1.07
C VAL A 48 -1.97 -7.82 0.62
N GLN A 49 -2.02 -8.62 -0.46
CA GLN A 49 -3.30 -9.03 -1.06
C GLN A 49 -4.23 -9.69 -0.04
N ASP A 50 -5.47 -9.20 0.01
CA ASP A 50 -6.54 -9.87 0.74
C ASP A 50 -6.76 -11.29 0.14
N GLY A 51 -6.99 -12.26 1.01
CA GLY A 51 -7.14 -13.67 0.66
C GLY A 51 -5.81 -14.44 0.54
N SER A 52 -4.87 -14.03 -0.33
CA SER A 52 -3.62 -14.78 -0.53
C SER A 52 -2.51 -14.43 0.47
N GLY A 53 -2.53 -13.23 1.06
CA GLY A 53 -1.47 -12.75 1.94
C GLY A 53 -0.16 -12.40 1.21
N PHE A 54 -0.17 -12.30 -0.12
CA PHE A 54 1.05 -12.05 -0.90
C PHE A 54 1.39 -10.54 -0.92
N PRO A 55 2.64 -10.15 -0.58
CA PRO A 55 3.04 -8.76 -0.67
C PRO A 55 3.21 -8.32 -2.13
N TYR A 56 2.83 -7.07 -2.41
CA TYR A 56 3.01 -6.45 -3.71
C TYR A 56 3.50 -5.01 -3.60
N ALA A 57 4.14 -4.55 -4.67
CA ALA A 57 4.51 -3.16 -4.86
C ALA A 57 4.49 -2.83 -6.36
N ASN A 58 3.73 -1.80 -6.72
CA ASN A 58 3.56 -1.30 -8.07
C ASN A 58 4.16 0.11 -8.14
N ARG A 59 5.05 0.36 -9.11
CA ARG A 59 5.59 1.70 -9.37
C ARG A 59 5.06 2.24 -10.69
N TYR A 60 4.58 3.47 -10.63
CA TYR A 60 4.02 4.20 -11.75
C TYR A 60 4.91 5.39 -12.07
N TYR A 61 5.07 5.67 -13.35
CA TYR A 61 5.86 6.78 -13.86
C TYR A 61 5.04 7.47 -14.94
N ILE A 62 4.60 8.68 -14.68
CA ILE A 62 3.65 9.43 -15.50
C ILE A 62 4.40 10.57 -16.18
N ASN A 63 4.24 10.70 -17.49
CA ASN A 63 4.62 11.89 -18.25
C ASN A 63 3.68 13.04 -17.87
N THR A 64 4.23 14.13 -17.34
CA THR A 64 3.42 15.25 -16.85
C THR A 64 2.83 16.12 -17.96
N ALA A 65 3.24 15.93 -19.22
CA ALA A 65 2.72 16.68 -20.35
C ALA A 65 1.39 16.10 -20.90
N ASP A 66 1.19 14.78 -20.79
CA ASP A 66 0.08 14.08 -21.44
C ASP A 66 -0.55 12.96 -20.60
N ASP A 67 -0.16 12.84 -19.32
CA ASP A 67 -0.63 11.84 -18.36
C ASP A 67 -0.39 10.38 -18.77
N SER A 68 0.45 10.13 -19.77
CA SER A 68 0.78 8.78 -20.21
C SER A 68 1.78 8.09 -19.29
N PHE A 69 1.75 6.76 -19.25
CA PHE A 69 2.82 6.00 -18.58
C PHE A 69 4.10 6.03 -19.41
N LEU A 70 5.25 6.18 -18.74
CA LEU A 70 6.54 6.02 -19.38
C LEU A 70 6.71 4.58 -19.90
N LYS A 71 7.46 4.45 -21.00
CA LYS A 71 7.73 3.15 -21.62
C LYS A 71 8.34 2.17 -20.60
N GLY A 72 7.78 0.95 -20.53
CA GLY A 72 8.22 -0.07 -19.57
C GLY A 72 7.57 0.05 -18.19
N THR A 73 6.60 0.93 -18.03
CA THR A 73 5.84 1.14 -16.80
C THR A 73 4.33 1.00 -17.06
N PRO A 74 3.50 0.71 -16.05
CA PRO A 74 3.85 0.50 -14.65
C PRO A 74 4.69 -0.75 -14.40
N ILE A 75 5.54 -0.69 -13.38
CA ILE A 75 6.28 -1.85 -12.87
C ILE A 75 5.39 -2.50 -11.83
N ARG A 76 4.98 -3.75 -12.06
CA ARG A 76 4.19 -4.52 -11.10
C ARG A 76 5.01 -5.65 -10.50
N VAL A 77 5.07 -5.70 -9.18
CA VAL A 77 5.73 -6.77 -8.43
C VAL A 77 4.73 -7.36 -7.45
N ARG A 78 4.60 -8.67 -7.50
CA ARG A 78 3.97 -9.50 -6.46
C ARG A 78 4.92 -10.65 -6.16
N LEU A 79 5.08 -10.97 -4.88
CA LEU A 79 5.87 -12.12 -4.47
C LEU A 79 4.92 -13.24 -4.05
N ASP A 80 4.88 -14.30 -4.85
CA ASP A 80 4.02 -15.48 -4.65
C ASP A 80 4.67 -16.43 -3.63
N ASP A 81 4.96 -15.90 -2.45
CA ASP A 81 5.60 -16.60 -1.34
C ASP A 81 5.01 -16.05 -0.04
N GLU A 82 4.36 -16.91 0.74
CA GLU A 82 3.74 -16.56 2.02
C GLU A 82 4.76 -16.08 3.07
N ASN A 83 6.04 -16.38 2.87
CA ASN A 83 7.12 -15.92 3.75
C ASN A 83 7.78 -14.63 3.25
N ALA A 84 7.43 -14.16 2.04
CA ALA A 84 7.96 -12.92 1.53
C ALA A 84 7.41 -11.73 2.33
N THR A 85 8.25 -10.71 2.48
CA THR A 85 7.88 -9.51 3.21
C THR A 85 7.40 -8.42 2.25
N LEU A 86 6.58 -7.50 2.76
CA LEU A 86 6.19 -6.28 2.04
C LEU A 86 7.42 -5.49 1.56
N GLU A 87 8.42 -5.34 2.42
CA GLU A 87 9.68 -4.66 2.08
C GLU A 87 10.41 -5.35 0.92
N ALA A 88 10.41 -6.68 0.86
CA ALA A 88 11.03 -7.40 -0.25
C ALA A 88 10.34 -7.07 -1.60
N ALA A 89 9.01 -6.97 -1.61
CA ALA A 89 8.27 -6.57 -2.80
C ALA A 89 8.61 -5.13 -3.22
N ARG A 90 8.69 -4.20 -2.25
CA ARG A 90 9.08 -2.79 -2.48
C ARG A 90 10.50 -2.66 -3.00
N VAL A 91 11.46 -3.38 -2.43
CA VAL A 91 12.85 -3.41 -2.90
C VAL A 91 12.93 -3.96 -4.33
N ALA A 92 12.21 -5.03 -4.64
CA ALA A 92 12.18 -5.59 -5.99
C ALA A 92 11.56 -4.62 -7.00
N ALA A 93 10.49 -3.91 -6.63
CA ALA A 93 9.91 -2.86 -7.47
C ALA A 93 10.89 -1.69 -7.67
N ARG A 94 11.59 -1.27 -6.61
CA ARG A 94 12.63 -0.24 -6.67
C ARG A 94 13.76 -0.61 -7.60
N GLN A 95 14.32 -1.81 -7.47
CA GLN A 95 15.43 -2.28 -8.29
C GLN A 95 15.08 -2.26 -9.79
N LYS A 96 13.87 -2.69 -10.16
CA LYS A 96 13.37 -2.57 -11.53
C LYS A 96 13.18 -1.11 -11.94
N GLY A 97 12.75 -0.26 -11.01
CA GLY A 97 12.53 1.17 -11.19
C GLY A 97 13.80 1.97 -11.49
N GLU A 98 14.96 1.54 -10.99
CA GLU A 98 16.25 2.21 -11.25
C GLU A 98 16.58 2.30 -12.76
N ALA A 99 16.03 1.40 -13.59
CA ALA A 99 16.18 1.43 -15.05
C ALA A 99 15.26 2.43 -15.75
N ILE A 100 14.23 2.94 -15.07
CA ILE A 100 13.29 3.94 -15.58
C ILE A 100 13.77 5.34 -15.20
N ILE A 101 13.74 5.66 -13.91
CA ILE A 101 14.29 6.88 -13.32
C ILE A 101 14.94 6.48 -12.00
N LYS A 102 16.17 6.95 -11.77
CA LYS A 102 16.93 6.61 -10.56
C LYS A 102 16.18 7.08 -9.32
N GLN A 103 16.12 6.24 -8.28
CA GLN A 103 15.48 6.63 -7.02
C GLN A 103 16.09 7.90 -6.43
N ALA A 104 17.41 8.07 -6.58
CA ALA A 104 18.13 9.25 -6.09
C ALA A 104 17.62 10.56 -6.72
N GLU A 105 17.23 10.54 -8.00
CA GLU A 105 16.69 11.72 -8.68
C GLU A 105 15.29 12.05 -8.17
N LEU A 106 14.42 11.04 -8.06
CA LEU A 106 13.07 11.20 -7.53
C LEU A 106 13.10 11.75 -6.10
N THR A 107 13.94 11.16 -5.23
CA THR A 107 14.12 11.59 -3.84
C THR A 107 14.66 13.01 -3.74
N ALA A 108 15.56 13.43 -4.64
CA ALA A 108 16.05 14.80 -4.68
C ALA A 108 14.97 15.81 -5.10
N ASN A 109 13.92 15.36 -5.80
CA ASN A 109 12.84 16.19 -6.36
C ASN A 109 11.46 15.69 -5.91
N ARG A 110 11.28 15.39 -4.61
CA ARG A 110 10.04 14.76 -4.10
C ARG A 110 8.79 15.64 -4.28
N GLY A 111 8.96 16.96 -4.40
CA GLY A 111 7.85 17.91 -4.42
C GLY A 111 7.20 18.08 -3.05
N ILE A 112 6.01 18.70 -3.03
CA ILE A 112 5.22 18.94 -1.82
C ILE A 112 3.82 18.36 -2.04
N THR A 113 3.34 17.52 -1.13
CA THR A 113 1.95 17.05 -1.14
C THR A 113 1.03 18.19 -0.73
N ALA A 114 0.26 18.72 -1.68
CA ALA A 114 -0.66 19.83 -1.44
C ALA A 114 -2.00 19.40 -0.79
N GLY A 115 -2.39 18.14 -1.01
CA GLY A 115 -3.61 17.56 -0.44
C GLY A 115 -3.61 16.05 -0.55
N PHE A 116 -4.29 15.39 0.39
CA PHE A 116 -4.49 13.94 0.43
C PHE A 116 -5.76 13.65 1.25
N ASN A 117 -6.58 12.73 0.76
CA ASN A 117 -7.79 12.26 1.43
C ASN A 117 -7.71 10.72 1.51
N PRO A 118 -7.51 10.13 2.70
CA PRO A 118 -7.45 8.68 2.85
C PRO A 118 -8.82 8.06 2.60
N VAL A 119 -8.83 6.81 2.10
CA VAL A 119 -10.09 6.08 1.78
C VAL A 119 -11.04 5.91 2.98
N THR A 120 -10.54 6.07 4.19
CA THR A 120 -11.31 6.00 5.43
C THR A 120 -11.91 7.34 5.87
N GLU A 121 -11.65 8.44 5.15
CA GLU A 121 -12.21 9.75 5.43
C GLU A 121 -13.70 9.79 5.03
N LEU A 122 -14.58 10.06 6.00
CA LEU A 122 -16.04 10.08 5.81
C LEU A 122 -16.55 11.40 5.23
N SER A 123 -15.81 12.49 5.37
CA SER A 123 -16.14 13.81 4.82
C SER A 123 -14.87 14.63 4.63
N ALA A 124 -14.74 15.25 3.46
CA ALA A 124 -13.69 16.23 3.14
C ALA A 124 -14.10 17.68 3.51
N ASP A 125 -15.26 17.87 4.15
CA ASP A 125 -15.74 19.17 4.60
C ASP A 125 -14.96 19.60 5.86
N PRO A 126 -14.23 20.73 5.83
CA PRO A 126 -13.54 21.23 7.01
C PRO A 126 -14.47 21.91 8.04
N PHE A 127 -15.78 22.03 7.78
CA PHE A 127 -16.76 22.74 8.62
C PHE A 127 -17.84 21.84 9.24
#